data_AF-A0A7J5QR65-F1
#
_entry.id   AF-A0A7J5QR65-F1
#
_cell.length_a   1.000
_cell.length_b   1.000
_cell.length_c   1.000
_cell.angle_alpha   90.00
_cell.angle_beta   90.00
_cell.angle_gamma   90.00
#
_symmetry.space_group_name_H-M   'P 1'
#
loop_
_entity.id
_entity.type
_entity.pdbx_description
1 polymer ?
#
loop_
_entity_poly.entity_id
_entity_poly.type
_entity_poly.pdbx_seq_one_letter_code
_entity_poly.pdbx_strand_id
1 'polypeptide(L)'
;MKITKFVTILLIIPCLISCYGNKSSKTTQSNNADYDIRLNDSIAAVNAMLEEGNADGEKINAFLDAYMSKHPNCFNNDIQRKKAGKELRSLLEKELENNPDFLSDIAVRFASMDKVKSTDNKGYKYLISFTCSSLQKTGKYNISFRIITALDEEEASNLIDNQKYYIQGKFISLSEKESINIRLDVFDDKTIEIGSIFIKEPIVTPAN
;
A
#
# COMPACT_ATOMS: atom_id res chain seq x y z
N MET A 1 0.28 35.39 5.42
CA MET A 1 0.64 35.37 3.99
C MET A 1 2.15 35.55 3.86
N LYS A 2 2.90 34.46 3.67
CA LYS A 2 4.24 34.47 3.08
C LYS A 2 4.55 33.05 2.59
N ILE A 3 4.88 33.01 1.32
CA ILE A 3 5.07 31.85 0.47
C ILE A 3 6.50 31.31 0.67
N THR A 4 6.56 30.00 0.89
CA THR A 4 7.50 28.97 0.43
C THR A 4 8.94 29.37 0.05
N LYS A 5 9.93 28.65 0.61
CA LYS A 5 11.09 28.15 -0.14
C LYS A 5 11.57 26.82 0.46
N PHE A 6 11.05 25.70 -0.03
CA PHE A 6 11.80 24.44 0.02
C PHE A 6 12.63 24.36 -1.27
N VAL A 7 13.94 24.25 -1.06
CA VAL A 7 14.96 24.14 -2.10
C VAL A 7 14.93 22.71 -2.61
N THR A 8 14.40 22.50 -3.81
CA THR A 8 14.53 21.22 -4.51
C THR A 8 15.92 21.17 -5.12
N ILE A 9 16.73 20.23 -4.62
CA ILE A 9 18.06 19.89 -5.12
C ILE A 9 17.92 19.41 -6.57
N LEU A 10 18.55 20.15 -7.49
CA LEU A 10 18.64 19.86 -8.91
C LEU A 10 19.59 18.66 -9.10
N LEU A 11 19.06 17.48 -9.39
CA LEU A 11 19.86 16.35 -9.86
C LEU A 11 20.27 16.63 -11.32
N ILE A 12 21.54 16.96 -11.47
CA ILE A 12 22.21 17.20 -12.75
C ILE A 12 22.29 15.87 -13.50
N ILE A 13 21.55 15.75 -14.61
CA ILE A 13 21.79 14.72 -15.62
C ILE A 13 22.91 15.24 -16.54
N PRO A 14 24.09 14.60 -16.60
CA PRO A 14 25.13 15.04 -17.51
C PRO A 14 24.75 14.68 -18.94
N CYS A 15 24.48 15.71 -19.73
CA CYS A 15 24.39 15.61 -21.18
C CYS A 15 25.82 15.36 -21.72
N LEU A 16 26.09 14.14 -22.17
CA LEU A 16 27.31 13.86 -22.93
C LEU A 16 27.10 14.20 -24.40
N ILE A 17 27.93 15.14 -24.82
CA ILE A 17 28.14 15.69 -26.15
C ILE A 17 28.48 14.57 -27.14
N SER A 18 27.85 14.59 -28.32
CA SER A 18 28.52 14.15 -29.54
C SER A 18 28.53 15.30 -30.54
N CYS A 19 29.74 15.73 -30.90
CA CYS A 19 30.03 16.76 -31.88
C CYS A 19 29.75 16.23 -33.29
N TYR A 20 29.19 17.05 -34.18
CA TYR A 20 29.70 17.19 -35.56
C TYR A 20 29.12 18.44 -36.27
N GLY A 21 30.01 19.34 -36.70
CA GLY A 21 30.01 19.92 -38.05
C GLY A 21 28.94 20.95 -38.49
N ASN A 22 29.36 22.23 -38.45
CA ASN A 22 29.27 23.22 -39.54
C ASN A 22 27.90 23.81 -40.01
N LYS A 23 27.78 25.12 -39.73
CA LYS A 23 27.20 26.24 -40.53
C LYS A 23 25.77 26.15 -41.12
N SER A 24 25.06 27.24 -40.80
CA SER A 24 24.13 28.02 -41.65
C SER A 24 22.66 27.93 -41.28
N SER A 25 22.19 29.06 -40.76
CA SER A 25 20.83 29.44 -40.41
C SER A 25 19.82 29.18 -41.53
N LYS A 26 18.87 28.28 -41.26
CA LYS A 26 17.48 28.41 -41.69
C LYS A 26 16.63 28.43 -40.43
N THR A 27 15.90 29.53 -40.23
CA THR A 27 14.84 29.65 -39.23
C THR A 27 13.72 28.67 -39.61
N THR A 28 13.86 27.42 -39.14
CA THR A 28 12.74 26.50 -39.03
C THR A 28 12.03 26.86 -37.74
N GLN A 29 10.77 27.26 -37.84
CA GLN A 29 9.85 27.41 -36.72
C GLN A 29 9.77 26.04 -36.05
N SER A 30 10.54 25.85 -34.98
CA SER A 30 10.64 24.58 -34.26
C SER A 30 9.36 24.39 -33.45
N ASN A 31 8.81 23.19 -33.53
CA ASN A 31 7.50 22.75 -33.06
C ASN A 31 7.42 22.72 -31.52
N ASN A 32 7.57 23.86 -30.85
CA ASN A 32 7.49 23.95 -29.39
C ASN A 32 6.13 23.49 -28.86
N ALA A 33 5.05 23.57 -29.65
CA ALA A 33 3.75 23.04 -29.27
C ALA A 33 3.74 21.51 -29.10
N ASP A 34 4.53 20.77 -29.88
CA ASP A 34 4.57 19.30 -29.82
C ASP A 34 5.32 18.80 -28.58
N TYR A 35 6.36 19.52 -28.15
CA TYR A 35 7.05 19.24 -26.89
C TYR A 35 6.21 19.60 -25.66
N ASP A 36 5.48 20.73 -25.69
CA ASP A 36 4.62 21.16 -24.60
C ASP A 36 3.41 20.24 -24.40
N ILE A 37 2.81 19.76 -25.51
CA ILE A 37 1.72 18.78 -25.47
C ILE A 37 2.21 17.46 -24.88
N ARG A 38 3.35 16.93 -25.36
CA ARG A 38 3.91 15.67 -24.86
C ARG A 38 4.32 15.74 -23.38
N LEU A 39 4.79 16.90 -22.92
CA LEU A 39 5.13 17.11 -21.51
C LEU A 39 3.87 17.19 -20.65
N ASN A 40 2.84 17.92 -21.08
CA ASN A 40 1.57 18.00 -20.38
C ASN A 40 0.83 16.66 -20.37
N ASP A 41 0.88 15.88 -21.45
CA ASP A 41 0.35 14.51 -21.50
C ASP A 41 1.14 13.58 -20.57
N SER A 42 2.47 13.77 -20.45
CA SER A 42 3.29 13.02 -19.50
C SER A 42 3.02 13.41 -18.05
N ILE A 43 2.76 14.69 -17.77
CA ILE A 43 2.38 15.17 -16.44
C ILE A 43 0.95 14.72 -16.11
N ALA A 44 0.02 14.75 -17.06
CA ALA A 44 -1.33 14.21 -16.90
C ALA A 44 -1.31 12.70 -16.71
N ALA A 45 -0.43 11.97 -17.40
CA ALA A 45 -0.23 10.53 -17.18
C ALA A 45 0.41 10.25 -15.81
N VAL A 46 1.40 11.02 -15.38
CA VAL A 46 2.00 10.90 -14.04
C VAL A 46 1.00 11.29 -12.96
N ASN A 47 0.21 12.35 -13.16
CA ASN A 47 -0.85 12.74 -12.24
C ASN A 47 -1.99 11.73 -12.25
N ALA A 48 -2.34 11.11 -13.38
CA ALA A 48 -3.30 10.01 -13.44
C ALA A 48 -2.75 8.74 -12.75
N MET A 49 -1.44 8.47 -12.82
CA MET A 49 -0.79 7.41 -12.03
C MET A 49 -0.71 7.74 -10.53
N LEU A 50 -0.80 9.02 -10.16
CA LEU A 50 -0.81 9.50 -8.77
C LEU A 50 -2.25 9.72 -8.23
N GLU A 51 -3.22 9.94 -9.12
CA GLU A 51 -4.65 10.20 -8.89
C GLU A 51 -5.56 9.09 -9.40
N GLU A 52 -5.04 7.91 -9.74
CA GLU A 52 -5.82 6.68 -9.61
C GLU A 52 -6.13 6.57 -8.11
N GLY A 53 -7.21 7.27 -7.72
CA GLY A 53 -7.95 7.07 -6.50
C GLY A 53 -8.48 5.66 -6.59
N ASN A 54 -7.60 4.71 -6.33
CA ASN A 54 -7.99 3.33 -6.22
C ASN A 54 -8.98 3.32 -5.07
N ALA A 55 -10.17 2.75 -5.29
CA ALA A 55 -11.15 2.51 -4.23
C ALA A 55 -10.61 1.55 -3.13
N ASP A 56 -9.30 1.28 -3.16
CA ASP A 56 -8.57 0.48 -2.23
C ASP A 56 -8.71 0.99 -0.80
N GLY A 57 -9.37 0.14 -0.01
CA GLY A 57 -9.54 0.33 1.41
C GLY A 57 -10.71 1.23 1.79
N GLU A 58 -11.71 1.43 0.94
CA GLU A 58 -12.98 2.04 1.34
C GLU A 58 -13.56 1.36 2.59
N LYS A 59 -13.54 0.03 2.64
CA LYS A 59 -14.07 -0.75 3.77
C LYS A 59 -13.34 -0.42 5.06
N ILE A 60 -12.00 -0.44 5.03
CA ILE A 60 -11.20 -0.16 6.23
C ILE A 60 -11.25 1.32 6.62
N ASN A 61 -11.32 2.25 5.67
CA ASN A 61 -11.49 3.67 5.97
C ASN A 61 -12.82 3.94 6.67
N ALA A 62 -13.92 3.35 6.18
CA ALA A 62 -15.23 3.50 6.80
C ALA A 62 -15.25 2.91 8.22
N PHE A 63 -14.65 1.73 8.42
CA PHE A 63 -14.48 1.12 9.74
C PHE A 63 -13.70 2.03 10.70
N LEU A 64 -12.58 2.58 10.24
CA LEU A 64 -11.74 3.49 11.03
C LEU A 64 -12.45 4.80 11.33
N ASP A 65 -13.13 5.42 10.36
CA ASP A 65 -13.89 6.65 10.57
C ASP A 65 -15.02 6.46 11.58
N ALA A 66 -15.74 5.34 11.50
CA ALA A 66 -16.77 5.00 12.48
C ALA A 66 -16.19 4.90 13.91
N TYR A 67 -15.00 4.30 14.07
CA TYR A 67 -14.31 4.28 15.35
C TYR A 67 -13.85 5.67 15.78
N MET A 68 -13.08 6.38 14.94
CA MET A 68 -12.50 7.68 15.29
C MET A 68 -13.56 8.75 15.61
N SER A 69 -14.75 8.68 15.00
CA SER A 69 -15.87 9.58 15.31
C SER A 69 -16.34 9.49 16.75
N LYS A 70 -16.27 8.30 17.36
CA LYS A 70 -16.64 8.04 18.77
C LYS A 70 -15.48 8.27 19.73
N HIS A 71 -14.26 8.32 19.20
CA HIS A 71 -13.01 8.43 19.97
C HIS A 71 -12.16 9.61 19.47
N PRO A 72 -12.64 10.88 19.54
CA PRO A 72 -11.98 12.03 18.93
C PRO A 72 -10.56 12.31 19.48
N ASN A 73 -10.26 11.81 20.67
CA ASN A 73 -8.99 12.04 21.37
C ASN A 73 -7.97 10.90 21.18
N CYS A 74 -8.27 9.90 20.36
CA CYS A 74 -7.44 8.71 20.18
C CYS A 74 -5.99 9.00 19.75
N PHE A 75 -5.74 10.12 19.05
CA PHE A 75 -4.39 10.53 18.62
C PHE A 75 -3.64 11.43 19.61
N ASN A 76 -4.31 11.98 20.64
CA ASN A 76 -3.78 13.08 21.45
C ASN A 76 -2.49 12.74 22.21
N ASN A 77 -2.41 11.54 22.80
CA ASN A 77 -1.26 11.10 23.58
C ASN A 77 -1.12 9.57 23.58
N ASP A 78 0.02 9.07 24.05
CA ASP A 78 0.34 7.64 24.06
C ASP A 78 -0.68 6.78 24.83
N ILE A 79 -1.25 7.31 25.92
CA ILE A 79 -2.24 6.57 26.70
C ILE A 79 -3.51 6.35 25.87
N GLN A 80 -3.98 7.40 25.20
CA GLN A 80 -5.14 7.31 24.31
C GLN A 80 -4.86 6.41 23.11
N ARG A 81 -3.68 6.51 22.48
CA ARG A 81 -3.29 5.69 21.33
C ARG A 81 -3.20 4.20 21.69
N LYS A 82 -2.61 3.86 22.84
CA LYS A 82 -2.55 2.47 23.34
C LYS A 82 -3.93 1.91 23.68
N LYS A 83 -4.79 2.71 24.31
CA LYS A 83 -6.18 2.30 24.59
C LYS A 83 -6.93 2.05 23.29
N ALA A 84 -6.86 3.00 22.37
CA ALA A 84 -7.54 2.90 21.08
C ALA A 84 -7.02 1.72 20.24
N GLY A 85 -5.70 1.47 20.23
CA GLY A 85 -5.10 0.34 19.54
C GLY A 85 -5.56 -1.03 20.05
N LYS A 86 -5.84 -1.15 21.35
CA LYS A 86 -6.41 -2.38 21.93
C LYS A 86 -7.88 -2.56 21.54
N GLU A 87 -8.68 -1.51 21.64
CA GLU A 87 -10.10 -1.56 21.26
C GLU A 87 -10.28 -1.83 19.77
N LEU A 88 -9.54 -1.12 18.91
CA LEU A 88 -9.55 -1.33 17.46
C LEU A 88 -9.13 -2.74 17.09
N ARG A 89 -8.17 -3.34 17.81
CA ARG A 89 -7.78 -4.73 17.58
C ARG A 89 -8.96 -5.67 17.75
N SER A 90 -9.64 -5.61 18.89
CA SER A 90 -10.78 -6.49 19.18
C SER A 90 -11.94 -6.26 18.20
N LEU A 91 -12.18 -5.01 17.80
CA LEU A 91 -13.19 -4.69 16.79
C LEU A 91 -12.82 -5.23 15.42
N LEU A 92 -11.56 -5.10 15.02
CA LEU A 92 -11.06 -5.58 13.73
C LEU A 92 -11.03 -7.10 13.66
N GLU A 93 -10.64 -7.80 14.74
CA GLU A 93 -10.72 -9.27 14.82
C GLU A 93 -12.15 -9.73 14.56
N LYS A 94 -13.13 -9.11 15.25
CA LYS A 94 -14.55 -9.42 15.04
C LYS A 94 -15.03 -9.09 13.62
N GLU A 95 -14.57 -7.99 13.05
CA GLU A 95 -14.93 -7.60 11.69
C GLU A 95 -14.41 -8.64 10.67
N LEU A 96 -13.15 -9.05 10.80
CA LEU A 96 -12.51 -10.06 9.93
C LEU A 96 -13.14 -11.46 10.11
N GLU A 97 -13.59 -11.80 11.31
CA GLU A 97 -14.31 -13.06 11.56
C GLU A 97 -15.68 -13.09 10.86
N ASN A 98 -16.41 -11.98 10.88
CA ASN A 98 -17.76 -11.91 10.33
C ASN A 98 -17.78 -11.62 8.82
N ASN A 99 -16.77 -10.90 8.33
CA ASN A 99 -16.67 -10.43 6.95
C ASN A 99 -15.30 -10.85 6.33
N PRO A 100 -15.18 -12.09 5.83
CA PRO A 100 -13.93 -12.62 5.25
C PRO A 100 -13.37 -11.82 4.06
N ASP A 101 -14.20 -10.99 3.42
CA ASP A 101 -13.86 -10.14 2.29
C ASP A 101 -13.51 -8.69 2.70
N PHE A 102 -13.42 -8.40 4.01
CA PHE A 102 -13.26 -7.04 4.54
C PHE A 102 -12.02 -6.31 4.03
N LEU A 103 -10.92 -7.01 3.76
CA LEU A 103 -9.67 -6.43 3.22
C LEU A 103 -9.47 -6.71 1.73
N SER A 104 -10.45 -7.33 1.07
CA SER A 104 -10.31 -7.76 -0.32
C SER A 104 -10.39 -6.63 -1.34
N ASP A 105 -10.76 -5.42 -0.90
CA ASP A 105 -10.64 -4.21 -1.67
C ASP A 105 -9.22 -3.62 -1.64
N ILE A 106 -8.29 -4.15 -0.84
CA ILE A 106 -6.91 -3.62 -0.78
C ILE A 106 -5.96 -4.54 -1.53
N ALA A 107 -5.36 -4.04 -2.61
CA ALA A 107 -4.33 -4.78 -3.33
C ALA A 107 -3.02 -4.84 -2.51
N VAL A 108 -2.57 -6.05 -2.19
CA VAL A 108 -1.35 -6.32 -1.42
C VAL A 108 -0.26 -6.92 -2.29
N ARG A 109 1.00 -6.58 -2.03
CA ARG A 109 2.16 -7.07 -2.81
C ARG A 109 2.68 -8.39 -2.27
N PHE A 110 2.96 -9.36 -3.14
CA PHE A 110 3.71 -10.55 -2.74
C PHE A 110 5.10 -10.15 -2.20
N ALA A 111 5.44 -10.62 -0.99
CA ALA A 111 6.64 -10.19 -0.28
C ALA A 111 7.64 -11.32 -0.01
N SER A 112 7.17 -12.50 0.42
CA SER A 112 8.04 -13.65 0.66
C SER A 112 7.28 -14.96 0.65
N MET A 113 8.02 -16.04 0.43
CA MET A 113 7.54 -17.41 0.42
C MET A 113 8.54 -18.31 1.15
N ASP A 114 8.05 -19.10 2.11
CA ASP A 114 8.84 -20.07 2.86
C ASP A 114 8.23 -21.47 2.76
N LYS A 115 9.05 -22.46 2.40
CA LYS A 115 8.61 -23.86 2.37
C LYS A 115 8.51 -24.40 3.80
N VAL A 116 7.31 -24.81 4.20
CA VAL A 116 7.02 -25.33 5.55
C VAL A 116 6.51 -26.76 5.48
N LYS A 117 6.88 -27.58 6.46
CA LYS A 117 6.36 -28.95 6.56
C LYS A 117 4.90 -28.90 6.98
N SER A 118 4.02 -29.56 6.23
CA SER A 118 2.60 -29.59 6.56
C SER A 118 2.35 -30.44 7.80
N THR A 119 1.48 -29.97 8.70
CA THR A 119 1.10 -30.69 9.92
C THR A 119 0.18 -31.87 9.66
N ASP A 120 -0.42 -31.95 8.47
CA ASP A 120 -1.29 -33.06 8.03
C ASP A 120 -0.51 -34.23 7.39
N ASN A 121 0.82 -34.20 7.42
CA ASN A 121 1.72 -35.21 6.81
C ASN A 121 1.53 -35.43 5.30
N LYS A 122 0.84 -34.53 4.58
CA LYS A 122 0.65 -34.61 3.12
C LYS A 122 1.77 -33.95 2.31
N GLY A 123 2.94 -33.73 2.92
CA GLY A 123 4.10 -33.12 2.27
C GLY A 123 4.41 -31.72 2.79
N TYR A 124 4.69 -30.79 1.88
CA TYR A 124 5.05 -29.41 2.18
C TYR A 124 3.94 -28.46 1.75
N LYS A 125 3.83 -27.34 2.45
CA LYS A 125 3.07 -26.15 2.01
C LYS A 125 4.02 -24.97 1.90
N TYR A 126 3.58 -23.93 1.23
CA TYR A 126 4.33 -22.68 1.13
C TYR A 126 3.61 -21.63 1.97
N LEU A 127 4.29 -21.13 2.99
CA LEU A 127 3.83 -20.01 3.80
C LEU A 127 4.13 -18.73 3.01
N ILE A 128 3.09 -18.02 2.61
CA ILE A 128 3.16 -16.83 1.79
C ILE A 128 2.88 -15.60 2.64
N SER A 129 3.69 -14.57 2.45
CA SER A 129 3.50 -13.25 3.02
C SER A 129 3.15 -12.26 1.91
N PHE A 130 1.98 -11.64 2.02
CA PHE A 130 1.58 -10.47 1.23
C PHE A 130 1.60 -9.23 2.11
N THR A 131 2.01 -8.09 1.57
CA THR A 131 2.16 -6.85 2.33
C THR A 131 1.40 -5.70 1.69
N CYS A 132 0.63 -5.01 2.53
CA CYS A 132 0.30 -3.61 2.32
C CYS A 132 1.49 -2.82 2.89
N SER A 133 2.33 -2.26 2.01
CA SER A 133 3.62 -1.64 2.35
C SER A 133 3.48 -0.49 3.36
N SER A 134 4.59 -0.14 4.02
CA SER A 134 4.67 0.87 5.08
C SER A 134 3.82 2.10 4.78
N LEU A 135 2.71 2.22 5.50
CA LEU A 135 1.89 3.42 5.53
C LEU A 135 1.31 3.77 4.16
N GLN A 136 0.91 2.76 3.38
CA GLN A 136 0.16 3.00 2.16
C GLN A 136 -1.08 3.81 2.53
N LYS A 137 -1.23 4.96 1.87
CA LYS A 137 -2.40 5.79 2.01
C LYS A 137 -3.56 5.07 1.35
N THR A 138 -4.44 4.53 2.17
CA THR A 138 -5.75 4.04 1.76
C THR A 138 -6.71 5.13 2.17
N GLY A 139 -7.23 5.92 1.23
CA GLY A 139 -8.09 7.07 1.54
C GLY A 139 -7.46 8.07 2.53
N LYS A 140 -7.97 8.08 3.77
CA LYS A 140 -7.65 9.08 4.80
C LYS A 140 -6.53 8.65 5.75
N TYR A 141 -6.30 7.35 5.88
CA TYR A 141 -5.33 6.81 6.83
C TYR A 141 -4.15 6.16 6.10
N ASN A 142 -2.98 6.33 6.70
CA ASN A 142 -1.81 5.55 6.36
C ASN A 142 -1.92 4.20 7.09
N ILE A 143 -2.08 3.12 6.33
CA ILE A 143 -2.30 1.79 6.90
C ILE A 143 -1.17 0.85 6.48
N SER A 144 -0.74 -0.01 7.39
CA SER A 144 0.18 -1.10 7.06
C SER A 144 -0.23 -2.40 7.72
N PHE A 145 -0.23 -3.46 6.92
CA PHE A 145 -0.50 -4.82 7.40
C PHE A 145 0.15 -5.85 6.50
N ARG A 146 0.25 -7.08 7.02
CA ARG A 146 0.70 -8.26 6.30
C ARG A 146 -0.41 -9.31 6.32
N ILE A 147 -0.70 -9.94 5.19
CA ILE A 147 -1.51 -11.15 5.16
C ILE A 147 -0.57 -12.34 5.06
N ILE A 148 -0.74 -13.30 5.95
CA ILE A 148 0.00 -14.55 5.98
C ILE A 148 -0.98 -15.69 5.70
N THR A 149 -0.66 -16.52 4.71
CA THR A 149 -1.47 -17.68 4.35
C THR A 149 -0.60 -18.85 3.88
N ALA A 150 -1.19 -20.02 3.72
CA ALA A 150 -0.51 -21.20 3.20
C ALA A 150 -1.14 -21.63 1.88
N LEU A 151 -0.31 -21.76 0.85
CA LEU A 151 -0.66 -22.27 -0.48
C LEU A 151 0.00 -23.63 -0.70
N ASP A 152 -0.55 -24.41 -1.64
CA ASP A 152 0.16 -25.57 -2.17
C ASP A 152 1.25 -25.17 -3.19
N GLU A 153 2.00 -26.14 -3.71
CA GLU A 153 3.11 -25.88 -4.63
C GLU A 153 2.63 -25.30 -5.97
N GLU A 154 1.49 -25.78 -6.48
CA GLU A 154 0.95 -25.33 -7.76
C GLU A 154 0.51 -23.88 -7.67
N GLU A 155 -0.30 -23.55 -6.67
CA GLU A 155 -0.76 -22.19 -6.39
C GLU A 155 0.40 -21.23 -6.13
N ALA A 156 1.36 -21.64 -5.30
CA ALA A 156 2.52 -20.82 -4.95
C ALA A 156 3.41 -20.52 -6.16
N SER A 157 3.57 -21.48 -7.08
CA SER A 157 4.40 -21.31 -8.29
C SER A 157 3.87 -20.26 -9.26
N ASN A 158 2.59 -19.89 -9.15
CA ASN A 158 1.96 -18.86 -9.97
C ASN A 158 2.15 -17.43 -9.43
N LEU A 159 2.75 -17.27 -8.25
CA LEU A 159 3.03 -15.94 -7.70
C LEU A 159 4.21 -15.29 -8.41
N ILE A 160 4.07 -13.99 -8.69
CA ILE A 160 5.04 -13.18 -9.44
C ILE A 160 5.63 -12.15 -8.49
N ASP A 161 6.95 -12.02 -8.51
CA ASP A 161 7.67 -11.01 -7.74
C ASP A 161 7.15 -9.60 -8.05
N ASN A 162 6.92 -8.82 -7.00
CA ASN A 162 6.43 -7.44 -7.04
C ASN A 162 4.99 -7.23 -7.57
N GLN A 163 4.31 -8.28 -8.03
CA GLN A 163 2.91 -8.23 -8.43
C GLN A 163 2.01 -7.97 -7.21
N LYS A 164 0.93 -7.22 -7.45
CA LYS A 164 -0.12 -6.99 -6.46
C LYS A 164 -1.25 -8.01 -6.65
N TYR A 165 -1.87 -8.37 -5.54
CA TYR A 165 -2.94 -9.35 -5.44
C TYR A 165 -4.03 -8.86 -4.50
N TYR A 166 -5.27 -9.12 -4.86
CA TYR A 166 -6.40 -9.12 -3.92
C TYR A 166 -6.46 -10.48 -3.24
N ILE A 167 -6.64 -10.45 -1.93
CA ILE A 167 -6.64 -11.66 -1.11
C ILE A 167 -7.96 -11.74 -0.34
N GLN A 168 -8.64 -12.87 -0.49
CA GLN A 168 -9.79 -13.26 0.33
C GLN A 168 -9.44 -14.55 1.07
N GLY A 169 -10.12 -14.83 2.17
CA GLY A 169 -9.96 -16.08 2.88
C GLY A 169 -10.57 -16.05 4.26
N LYS A 170 -10.66 -17.21 4.90
CA LYS A 170 -11.21 -17.30 6.25
C LYS A 170 -10.18 -16.82 7.26
N PHE A 171 -10.54 -15.79 8.01
CA PHE A 171 -9.73 -15.28 9.12
C PHE A 171 -9.43 -16.37 10.16
N ILE A 172 -8.19 -16.38 10.65
CA ILE A 172 -7.71 -17.26 11.72
C ILE A 172 -7.41 -16.42 12.96
N SER A 173 -6.54 -15.43 12.83
CA SER A 173 -6.06 -14.59 13.94
C SER A 173 -5.29 -13.38 13.44
N LEU A 174 -5.10 -12.40 14.34
CA LEU A 174 -4.06 -11.38 14.19
C LEU A 174 -2.81 -11.79 14.98
N SER A 175 -1.62 -11.56 14.44
CA SER A 175 -0.35 -11.83 15.15
C SER A 175 -0.30 -11.18 16.53
N GLU A 176 0.38 -11.83 17.47
CA GLU A 176 0.46 -11.44 18.89
C GLU A 176 1.16 -10.11 19.17
N LYS A 177 1.56 -9.31 18.16
CA LYS A 177 2.07 -7.96 18.42
C LYS A 177 1.02 -7.20 19.24
N GLU A 178 1.41 -6.89 20.47
CA GLU A 178 0.60 -6.19 21.45
C GLU A 178 0.11 -4.87 20.83
N SER A 179 -1.20 -4.76 20.60
CA SER A 179 -1.92 -3.61 20.04
C SER A 179 -1.65 -3.23 18.57
N ILE A 180 -2.74 -2.86 17.88
CA ILE A 180 -2.66 -2.03 16.68
C ILE A 180 -1.97 -0.73 17.07
N ASN A 181 -0.96 -0.31 16.32
CA ASN A 181 -0.22 0.90 16.64
C ASN A 181 -0.84 2.10 15.94
N ILE A 182 -1.27 3.09 16.72
CA ILE A 182 -1.84 4.34 16.23
C ILE A 182 -0.83 5.44 16.51
N ARG A 183 -0.49 6.25 15.51
CA ARG A 183 0.49 7.35 15.61
C ARG A 183 0.10 8.52 14.72
N LEU A 184 0.68 9.67 15.02
CA LEU A 184 0.81 10.78 14.08
C LEU A 184 2.23 10.72 13.52
N ASP A 185 2.35 10.75 12.20
CA ASP A 185 3.65 10.81 11.53
C ASP A 185 4.20 12.25 11.49
N VAL A 186 5.42 12.43 10.98
CA VAL A 186 6.16 13.70 10.94
C VAL A 186 5.37 14.84 10.28
N PHE A 187 4.44 14.51 9.38
CA PHE A 187 3.60 15.47 8.65
C PHE A 187 2.15 15.53 9.16
N ASP A 188 1.91 15.16 10.42
CA ASP A 188 0.58 15.06 11.05
C ASP A 188 -0.35 14.03 10.39
N ASP A 189 0.21 13.10 9.61
CA ASP A 189 -0.53 12.03 8.96
C ASP A 189 -0.92 10.94 9.98
N LYS A 190 -2.18 10.52 9.92
CA LYS A 190 -2.73 9.49 10.82
C LYS A 190 -2.31 8.12 10.35
N THR A 191 -1.50 7.46 11.17
CA THR A 191 -0.86 6.18 10.89
C THR A 191 -1.44 5.07 11.76
N ILE A 192 -1.78 3.93 11.14
CA ILE A 192 -2.34 2.75 11.78
C ILE A 192 -1.61 1.48 11.29
N GLU A 193 -0.80 0.89 12.17
CA GLU A 193 -0.12 -0.39 11.93
C GLU A 193 -0.92 -1.53 12.56
N ILE A 194 -1.51 -2.40 11.72
CA ILE A 194 -2.35 -3.51 12.17
C ILE A 194 -1.53 -4.74 12.55
N GLY A 195 -0.37 -4.92 11.90
CA GLY A 195 0.48 -6.10 12.05
C GLY A 195 0.13 -7.19 11.04
N SER A 196 0.27 -8.47 11.43
CA SER A 196 0.00 -9.60 10.52
C SER A 196 -1.38 -10.19 10.77
N ILE A 197 -2.07 -10.52 9.69
CA ILE A 197 -3.37 -11.17 9.64
C ILE A 197 -3.15 -12.56 9.06
N PHE A 198 -3.59 -13.59 9.77
CA PHE A 198 -3.53 -14.97 9.31
C PHE A 198 -4.88 -15.37 8.71
N ILE A 199 -4.84 -15.91 7.50
CA ILE A 199 -6.01 -16.44 6.81
C ILE A 199 -5.74 -17.86 6.33
N LYS A 200 -6.80 -18.68 6.28
CA LYS A 200 -6.80 -20.00 5.64
C LYS A 200 -7.75 -20.00 4.44
N GLU A 201 -7.61 -21.02 3.61
CA GLU A 201 -8.42 -21.19 2.39
C GLU A 201 -8.37 -19.91 1.54
N PRO A 202 -7.16 -19.39 1.21
CA PRO A 202 -7.04 -18.13 0.52
C PRO A 202 -7.53 -18.24 -0.92
N ILE A 203 -8.18 -17.19 -1.41
CA ILE A 203 -8.39 -16.95 -2.83
C ILE A 203 -7.47 -15.78 -3.19
N VAL A 204 -6.52 -16.04 -4.09
CA VAL A 204 -5.48 -15.08 -4.50
C VAL A 204 -5.73 -14.67 -5.94
N THR A 205 -6.07 -13.40 -6.16
CA THR A 205 -6.41 -12.86 -7.48
C THR A 205 -5.42 -11.75 -7.86
N PRO A 206 -4.74 -11.80 -9.02
CA PRO A 206 -3.91 -10.69 -9.47
C PRO A 206 -4.69 -9.37 -9.55
N ALA A 207 -4.11 -8.29 -9.05
CA ALA A 207 -4.61 -6.94 -9.28
C ALA A 207 -4.02 -6.43 -10.61
N ASN A 208 -4.90 -6.15 -11.58
CA ASN A 208 -4.52 -5.64 -12.91
C ASN A 208 -4.13 -4.16 -12.87
#